data_AF-A0AA51FA56-F1
#
_entry.id   AF-A0AA51FA56-F1
#
_cell.length_a   1.000
_cell.length_b   1.000
_cell.length_c   1.000
_cell.angle_alpha   90.00
_cell.angle_beta   90.00
_cell.angle_gamma   90.00
#
_symmetry.space_group_name_H-M   'P 1'
#
loop_
_entity.id
_entity.type
_entity.pdbx_description
1 polymer ?
#
loop_
_entity_poly.entity_id
_entity_poly.type
_entity_poly.pdbx_seq_one_letter_code
_entity_poly.pdbx_strand_id
1 'polypeptide(L)'
;KNPQTEIPDPNFEEDLTLWMCLRCGTQLCGRTCNKHALNHFNTPHSDCHALTANTTSWEIYCYNCNNEVTAISSKKLHECIEYLKK
;
A
#
# COMPACT_ATOMS: atom_id res chain seq x y z
N LYS A 1 -1.57 38.87 8.00
CA LYS A 1 -1.46 37.57 7.28
C LYS A 1 -2.88 37.07 7.11
N ASN A 2 -3.36 36.99 5.87
CA ASN A 2 -4.75 36.63 5.55
C ASN A 2 -4.99 35.15 5.94
N PRO A 3 -6.02 34.80 6.71
CA PRO A 3 -6.40 33.40 6.89
C PRO A 3 -6.95 32.92 5.55
N GLN A 4 -6.21 32.07 4.84
CA GLN A 4 -6.78 31.35 3.70
C GLN A 4 -7.78 30.35 4.27
N THR A 5 -9.06 30.66 4.15
CA THR A 5 -10.15 29.71 4.27
C THR A 5 -10.03 28.76 3.07
N GLU A 6 -9.35 27.63 3.26
CA GLU A 6 -9.33 26.56 2.27
C GLU A 6 -10.74 26.00 2.16
N ILE A 7 -11.34 26.15 0.98
CA ILE A 7 -12.62 25.53 0.65
C ILE A 7 -12.28 24.06 0.38
N PRO A 8 -12.80 23.08 1.17
CA PRO A 8 -12.55 21.68 0.89
C PRO A 8 -13.08 21.36 -0.51
N ASP A 9 -12.22 20.81 -1.38
CA ASP A 9 -12.66 20.30 -2.68
C ASP A 9 -13.63 19.14 -2.40
N PRO A 10 -14.89 19.20 -2.85
CA PRO A 10 -15.87 18.15 -2.61
C PRO A 10 -15.51 16.81 -3.27
N ASN A 11 -14.49 16.77 -4.14
CA ASN A 11 -13.91 15.56 -4.71
C ASN A 11 -12.60 15.13 -4.03
N PHE A 12 -12.17 15.82 -2.97
CA PHE A 12 -11.00 15.43 -2.18
C PHE A 12 -11.38 14.26 -1.26
N GLU A 13 -11.17 13.04 -1.74
CA GLU A 13 -11.13 11.87 -0.89
C GLU A 13 -9.70 11.72 -0.35
N GLU A 14 -9.53 12.02 0.94
CA GLU A 14 -8.26 11.75 1.62
C GLU A 14 -8.14 10.23 1.82
N ASP A 15 -7.57 9.55 0.83
CA ASP A 15 -7.19 8.14 0.94
C ASP A 15 -5.97 8.03 1.85
N LEU A 16 -6.24 8.08 3.15
CA LEU A 16 -5.25 7.92 4.22
C LEU A 16 -4.68 6.50 4.27
N THR A 17 -5.14 5.59 3.41
CA THR A 17 -4.58 4.23 3.36
C THR A 17 -3.25 4.24 2.63
N LEU A 18 -2.18 3.99 3.38
CA LEU A 18 -0.86 3.78 2.83
C LEU A 18 -0.57 2.28 2.73
N TRP A 19 0.05 1.91 1.61
CA TRP A 19 0.44 0.56 1.26
C TRP A 19 1.94 0.54 0.98
N MET A 20 2.64 -0.42 1.57
CA MET A 20 4.06 -0.62 1.40
C MET A 20 4.31 -1.84 0.52
N CYS A 21 5.08 -1.67 -0.55
CA CYS A 21 5.56 -2.79 -1.37
C CYS A 21 6.54 -3.64 -0.56
N LEU A 22 6.24 -4.93 -0.37
CA LEU A 22 7.10 -5.86 0.38
C LEU A 22 8.31 -6.34 -0.43
N ARG A 23 8.40 -5.98 -1.72
CA ARG A 23 9.59 -6.25 -2.53
C ARG A 23 10.67 -5.19 -2.33
N CYS A 24 10.30 -3.90 -2.41
CA CYS A 24 11.25 -2.78 -2.46
C CYS A 24 11.06 -1.71 -1.37
N GLY A 25 10.02 -1.78 -0.53
CA GLY A 25 9.76 -0.84 0.56
C GLY A 25 9.08 0.48 0.15
N THR A 26 8.78 0.69 -1.13
CA THR A 26 8.07 1.91 -1.59
C THR A 26 6.70 2.02 -0.94
N GLN A 27 6.39 3.19 -0.38
CA GLN A 27 5.07 3.54 0.17
C GLN A 27 4.22 4.24 -0.88
N LEU A 28 2.95 3.83 -0.97
CA LEU A 28 2.03 4.19 -2.05
C LEU A 28 0.64 4.38 -1.44
N CYS A 29 -0.12 5.38 -1.89
CA CYS A 29 -1.51 5.52 -1.46
C CYS A 29 -2.40 4.42 -2.06
N GLY A 30 -3.60 4.29 -1.50
CA GLY A 30 -4.51 3.17 -1.68
C GLY A 30 -4.88 2.78 -3.11
N ARG A 31 -5.44 1.57 -3.20
CA ARG A 31 -5.75 0.87 -4.45
C ARG A 31 -7.02 1.36 -5.15
N THR A 32 -7.82 2.19 -4.48
CA THR A 32 -9.17 2.55 -4.90
C THR A 32 -9.22 3.93 -5.56
N CYS A 33 -8.71 4.96 -4.89
CA CYS A 33 -8.83 6.35 -5.36
C CYS A 33 -7.73 6.70 -6.36
N ASN A 34 -6.50 6.90 -5.87
CA ASN A 34 -5.34 7.30 -6.70
C ASN A 34 -4.58 6.12 -7.31
N LYS A 35 -4.79 4.89 -6.78
CA LYS A 35 -4.29 3.63 -7.32
C LYS A 35 -2.77 3.54 -7.46
N HIS A 36 -1.98 4.32 -6.72
CA HIS A 36 -0.52 4.28 -6.80
C HIS A 36 0.05 2.89 -6.47
N ALA A 37 -0.56 2.19 -5.50
CA ALA A 37 -0.17 0.83 -5.17
C ALA A 37 -0.37 -0.15 -6.35
N LEU A 38 -1.47 0.00 -7.10
CA LEU A 38 -1.76 -0.81 -8.29
C LEU A 38 -0.88 -0.42 -9.49
N ASN A 39 -0.69 0.88 -9.73
CA ASN A 39 0.16 1.37 -10.81
C ASN A 39 1.62 0.94 -10.62
N HIS A 40 2.10 0.93 -9.38
CA HIS A 40 3.43 0.42 -9.05
C HIS A 40 3.59 -1.05 -9.43
N PHE A 41 2.59 -1.89 -9.13
CA PHE A 41 2.60 -3.29 -9.55
C PHE A 41 2.61 -3.46 -11.07
N ASN A 42 1.81 -2.67 -11.80
CA ASN A 42 1.71 -2.74 -13.27
C ASN A 42 2.92 -2.16 -14.00
N THR A 43 3.73 -1.33 -13.32
CA THR A 43 4.94 -0.76 -13.91
C THR A 43 5.95 -1.88 -14.13
N PRO A 44 6.60 -1.98 -15.32
CA PRO A 44 7.65 -2.98 -15.54
C PRO A 44 8.82 -2.79 -14.57
N HIS A 45 9.14 -3.84 -13.82
CA HIS A 45 10.31 -3.91 -12.94
C HIS A 45 11.15 -5.15 -13.28
N SER A 46 12.39 -5.22 -12.79
CA SER A 46 13.21 -6.43 -12.90
C SER A 46 12.72 -7.57 -12.01
N ASP A 47 12.07 -7.24 -10.89
CA ASP A 47 11.50 -8.17 -9.92
C ASP A 47 9.97 -8.10 -9.89
N CYS A 48 9.32 -9.11 -9.28
CA CYS A 48 7.88 -9.10 -9.06
C CYS A 48 7.49 -8.28 -7.81
N HIS A 49 6.69 -7.23 -8.00
CA HIS A 49 6.24 -6.32 -6.94
C HIS A 49 4.77 -6.59 -6.53
N ALA A 50 4.39 -7.87 -6.45
CA ALA A 50 2.99 -8.26 -6.27
C ALA A 50 2.45 -8.17 -4.84
N LEU A 51 3.33 -8.13 -3.82
CA LEU A 51 2.90 -8.11 -2.42
C LEU A 51 3.01 -6.70 -1.82
N THR A 52 1.91 -6.23 -1.23
CA THR A 52 1.87 -4.98 -0.46
C THR A 52 1.23 -5.19 0.90
N ALA A 53 1.70 -4.48 1.92
CA ALA A 53 1.07 -4.44 3.25
C ALA A 53 0.49 -3.05 3.53
N ASN A 54 -0.73 -2.99 4.03
CA ASN A 54 -1.32 -1.77 4.58
C ASN A 54 -0.53 -1.37 5.84
N THR A 55 -0.09 -0.12 5.93
CA THR A 55 0.77 0.33 7.05
C THR A 55 0.00 0.63 8.33
N THR A 56 -1.33 0.61 8.29
CA THR A 56 -2.22 0.86 9.43
C THR A 56 -2.89 -0.44 9.90
N SER A 57 -3.56 -1.16 8.99
CA SER A 57 -4.28 -2.42 9.32
C SER A 57 -3.39 -3.65 9.29
N TRP A 58 -2.21 -3.58 8.65
CA TRP A 58 -1.32 -4.72 8.39
C TRP A 58 -1.95 -5.83 7.53
N GLU A 59 -3.03 -5.52 6.83
CA GLU A 59 -3.58 -6.36 5.78
C GLU A 59 -2.56 -6.50 4.64
N ILE A 60 -2.43 -7.70 4.11
CA ILE A 60 -1.49 -7.99 3.02
C ILE A 60 -2.30 -8.35 1.79
N TYR A 61 -1.98 -7.71 0.67
CA TYR A 61 -2.63 -7.97 -0.59
C TYR A 61 -1.61 -8.47 -1.62
N CYS A 62 -2.01 -9.48 -2.39
CA CYS A 62 -1.23 -9.98 -3.52
C CYS A 62 -1.93 -9.66 -4.84
N TYR A 63 -1.32 -8.82 -5.67
CA TYR A 63 -1.86 -8.45 -6.98
C TYR A 63 -1.91 -9.63 -7.97
N ASN A 64 -0.92 -10.53 -7.94
CA ASN A 64 -0.93 -11.73 -8.80
C ASN A 64 -2.07 -12.69 -8.44
N CYS A 65 -2.33 -12.90 -7.15
CA CYS A 65 -3.39 -13.78 -6.68
C CYS A 65 -4.76 -13.09 -6.67
N ASN A 66 -4.78 -11.76 -6.79
CA ASN A 66 -5.96 -10.90 -6.72
C ASN A 66 -6.75 -11.10 -5.41
N ASN A 67 -6.06 -11.35 -4.29
CA ASN A 67 -6.69 -11.56 -2.99
C ASN A 67 -5.79 -11.11 -1.83
N GLU A 68 -6.40 -11.03 -0.65
CA GLU A 68 -5.68 -10.88 0.60
C GLU A 68 -4.92 -12.16 0.96
N VAL A 69 -3.77 -11.99 1.59
CA VAL A 69 -2.88 -13.08 2.00
C VAL A 69 -2.62 -12.99 3.49
N THR A 70 -2.69 -14.12 4.20
CA THR A 70 -2.35 -14.13 5.62
C THR A 70 -0.84 -14.04 5.82
N ALA A 71 -0.38 -13.23 6.77
CA ALA A 71 1.06 -13.07 7.07
C ALA A 71 1.76 -14.40 7.37
N ILE A 72 1.06 -15.35 7.99
CA ILE A 72 1.59 -16.68 8.37
C ILE A 72 1.66 -17.69 7.21
N SER A 73 1.23 -17.31 6.00
CA SER A 73 1.26 -18.19 4.82
C SER A 73 2.67 -18.64 4.43
N SER A 74 3.71 -17.90 4.83
CA SER A 74 5.10 -18.36 4.77
C SER A 74 5.93 -17.74 5.90
N LYS A 75 6.96 -18.47 6.34
CA LYS A 75 7.89 -17.99 7.38
C LYS A 75 8.53 -16.64 6.99
N LYS A 76 8.97 -16.51 5.74
CA LYS A 76 9.63 -15.30 5.23
C LYS A 76 8.67 -14.10 5.23
N LEU A 77 7.42 -14.29 4.82
CA LEU A 77 6.42 -13.21 4.85
C LEU A 77 6.13 -12.80 6.28
N HIS A 78 5.93 -13.77 7.18
CA HIS A 78 5.66 -13.50 8.58
C HIS A 78 6.79 -12.69 9.23
N GLU A 79 8.04 -13.13 9.06
CA GLU A 79 9.22 -12.43 9.58
C GLU A 79 9.35 -11.02 9.00
N CYS A 80 9.05 -10.84 7.71
CA CYS A 80 9.06 -9.51 7.08
C CYS A 80 8.02 -8.58 7.71
N ILE A 81 6.80 -9.06 7.96
CA ILE A 81 5.73 -8.25 8.54
C ILE A 81 6.02 -7.92 10.00
N GLU A 82 6.52 -8.88 10.77
CA GLU A 82 6.93 -8.65 12.15
C GLU A 82 8.14 -7.72 12.25
N TYR A 83 9.01 -7.67 11.24
CA TYR A 83 10.07 -6.67 11.17
C TYR A 83 9.49 -5.27 10.91
N LEU A 84 8.51 -5.12 10.01
CA LEU A 84 7.93 -3.83 9.67
C LEU A 84 7.10 -3.20 10.80
N LYS A 85 6.56 -4.02 11.72
CA LYS A 85 5.79 -3.57 12.88
C LYS A 85 6.63 -3.04 14.05
N LYS A 86 7.94 -3.26 14.03
CA LYS A 86 8.88 -2.82 15.08
C LYS A 86 9.31 -1.39 14.86
#